data_AF-A0A7V9ZN73-F1
#
_entry.id   AF-A0A7V9ZN73-F1
#
_cell.length_a   1.000
_cell.length_b   1.000
_cell.length_c   1.000
_cell.angle_alpha   90.00
_cell.angle_beta   90.00
_cell.angle_gamma   90.00
#
_symmetry.space_group_name_H-M   'P 1'
#
loop_
_entity.id
_entity.type
_entity.pdbx_description
1 polymer ?
#
loop_
_entity_poly.entity_id
_entity_poly.type
_entity_poly.pdbx_seq_one_letter_code
_entity_poly.pdbx_strand_id
1 'polypeptide(L)'
;MALRRLFIFLIALAFILIASPRPQAQQTRPTPTSSTQESPRDDQDPIKVFTEEVRLPIVAFDDYGYFDPTLELNDVLVIEDGVQQEVRSIRHIPASVLFVLDVDSQITIGKRTETTRAIALRLLS
;
A
#
# COMPACT_ATOMS: atom_id res chain seq x y z
N MET A 1 -25.60 34.64 37.19
CA MET A 1 -24.11 34.61 37.28
C MET A 1 -23.49 33.28 36.84
N ALA A 2 -24.11 32.13 37.11
CA ALA A 2 -23.58 30.81 36.73
C ALA A 2 -23.39 30.62 35.22
N LEU A 3 -24.34 31.08 34.40
CA LEU A 3 -24.27 30.95 32.93
C LEU A 3 -23.09 31.72 32.31
N ARG A 4 -22.77 32.90 32.86
CA ARG A 4 -21.60 33.70 32.44
C ARG A 4 -20.28 33.02 32.81
N ARG A 5 -20.23 32.35 33.96
CA ARG A 5 -19.05 31.56 34.38
C ARG A 5 -18.86 30.32 33.51
N LEU A 6 -19.95 29.63 33.17
CA LEU A 6 -19.93 28.49 32.26
C LEU A 6 -19.46 28.88 30.86
N PHE A 7 -19.93 30.01 30.34
CA PHE A 7 -19.52 30.51 29.03
C PHE A 7 -18.02 30.87 28.97
N ILE A 8 -17.49 31.52 30.01
CA ILE A 8 -16.06 31.80 30.12
C ILE A 8 -15.24 30.50 30.20
N PHE A 9 -15.75 29.49 30.92
CA PHE A 9 -15.09 28.20 31.03
C PHE A 9 -15.02 27.47 29.69
N LEU A 10 -16.09 27.50 28.89
CA LEU A 10 -16.14 26.89 27.56
C LEU A 10 -15.18 27.58 26.58
N ILE A 11 -15.07 28.92 26.64
CA ILE A 11 -14.11 29.67 25.81
C ILE A 11 -12.67 29.34 26.21
N ALA A 12 -12.37 29.25 27.52
CA ALA A 12 -11.05 28.89 27.99
C ALA A 12 -10.66 27.46 27.56
N LEU A 13 -11.60 26.52 27.63
CA LEU A 13 -11.38 25.15 27.18
C LEU A 13 -11.13 25.07 25.66
N ALA A 14 -11.90 25.83 24.87
CA ALA A 14 -11.70 25.90 23.41
C ALA A 14 -10.32 26.46 23.05
N PHE A 15 -9.81 27.45 23.79
CA PHE A 15 -8.47 28.00 23.59
C PHE A 15 -7.35 26.99 23.91
N ILE A 16 -7.54 26.15 24.93
CA ILE A 16 -6.57 25.10 25.30
C ILE A 16 -6.48 24.02 24.21
N LEU A 17 -7.59 23.63 23.57
CA LEU A 17 -7.55 22.63 22.49
C LEU A 17 -6.80 23.13 21.24
N ILE A 18 -6.87 24.43 20.93
CA ILE A 18 -6.18 25.02 19.76
C ILE A 18 -4.66 25.14 20.00
N ALA A 19 -4.22 25.27 21.25
CA ALA A 19 -2.82 25.46 21.62
C ALA A 19 -2.00 24.15 21.70
N SER A 20 -2.56 23.01 21.29
CA SER A 20 -1.83 21.74 21.27
C SER A 20 -0.67 21.83 20.26
N PRO A 21 0.59 21.62 20.68
CA PRO A 21 1.71 21.62 19.74
C PRO A 21 1.52 20.48 18.74
N ARG A 22 1.42 20.82 17.45
CA ARG A 22 1.48 19.81 16.39
C ARG A 22 2.91 19.24 16.40
N PRO A 23 3.11 17.92 16.50
CA PRO A 23 4.42 17.34 16.27
C PRO A 23 4.79 17.62 14.81
N GLN A 24 5.66 18.60 14.61
CA GLN A 24 6.31 18.83 13.34
C GLN A 24 7.31 17.69 13.20
N ALA A 25 6.95 16.66 12.44
CA ALA A 25 7.86 15.60 12.03
C ALA A 25 8.96 16.24 11.18
N GLN A 26 9.99 16.73 11.87
CA GLN A 26 11.17 17.28 11.26
C GLN A 26 11.98 16.08 10.78
N GLN A 27 11.73 15.68 9.54
CA GLN A 27 12.57 14.73 8.83
C GLN A 27 13.91 15.43 8.58
N THR A 28 14.78 15.42 9.58
CA THR A 28 16.20 15.66 9.40
C THR A 28 16.72 14.52 8.55
N ARG A 29 16.64 14.70 7.23
CA ARG A 29 17.51 13.98 6.32
C ARG A 29 18.94 14.34 6.76
N PRO A 30 19.78 13.40 7.21
CA PRO A 30 21.19 13.70 7.33
C PRO A 30 21.67 14.01 5.92
N THR A 31 21.89 15.29 5.64
CA THR A 31 22.73 15.70 4.52
C THR A 31 24.10 15.14 4.85
N PRO A 32 24.69 14.23 4.05
CA PRO A 32 26.05 13.81 4.30
C PRO A 32 26.93 15.05 4.14
N THR A 33 27.50 15.52 5.24
CA THR A 33 28.67 16.39 5.20
C THR A 33 29.81 15.54 4.67
N SER A 34 29.93 15.42 3.36
CA SER A 34 31.19 14.99 2.75
C SER A 34 32.20 16.10 3.01
N SER A 35 33.04 15.90 4.02
CA SER A 35 34.32 16.59 4.16
C SER A 35 35.06 16.42 2.85
N THR A 36 35.14 17.50 2.07
CA THR A 36 35.89 17.58 0.82
C THR A 36 37.37 17.43 1.15
N GLN A 37 37.86 16.20 1.19
CA GLN A 37 39.24 15.92 0.90
C GLN A 37 39.32 15.86 -0.63
N GLU A 38 39.79 16.94 -1.24
CA GLU A 38 40.07 17.05 -2.67
C GLU A 38 41.05 15.94 -3.07
N SER A 39 40.50 14.81 -3.51
CA SER A 39 41.20 13.92 -4.44
C SER A 39 41.07 14.55 -5.84
N PRO A 40 42.10 14.49 -6.69
CA PRO A 40 42.02 15.06 -8.04
C PRO A 40 40.81 14.44 -8.74
N ARG A 41 39.83 15.27 -9.09
CA ARG A 41 38.69 14.83 -9.90
C ARG A 41 39.23 14.49 -11.27
N ASP A 42 39.40 13.20 -11.50
CA ASP A 42 39.40 12.67 -12.84
C ASP A 42 37.98 12.92 -13.37
N ASP A 43 37.85 13.71 -14.43
CA ASP A 43 36.58 14.06 -15.11
C ASP A 43 36.02 12.82 -15.83
N GLN A 44 35.88 11.71 -15.10
CA GLN A 44 35.28 10.50 -15.63
C GLN A 44 33.77 10.68 -15.65
N ASP A 45 33.20 10.65 -16.85
CA ASP A 45 31.77 10.62 -17.05
C ASP A 45 31.15 9.48 -16.22
N PRO A 46 30.02 9.71 -15.52
CA PRO A 46 29.41 8.70 -14.67
C PRO A 46 29.08 7.45 -15.48
N ILE A 47 29.65 6.32 -15.06
CA ILE A 47 29.43 5.01 -15.68
C ILE A 47 27.95 4.65 -15.54
N LYS A 48 27.23 4.59 -16.66
CA LYS A 48 25.82 4.19 -16.69
C LYS A 48 25.72 2.68 -16.81
N VAL A 49 25.26 2.03 -15.75
CA VAL A 49 24.97 0.59 -15.74
C VAL A 49 23.50 0.40 -16.08
N PHE A 50 23.22 -0.46 -17.05
CA PHE A 50 21.85 -0.90 -17.35
C PHE A 50 21.51 -2.09 -16.47
N THR A 51 20.43 -1.96 -15.70
CA THR A 51 19.87 -3.05 -14.88
C THR A 51 18.49 -3.37 -15.41
N GLU A 52 18.19 -4.67 -15.48
CA GLU A 52 16.86 -5.16 -15.80
C GLU A 52 16.00 -5.21 -14.52
N GLU A 53 14.79 -4.64 -14.58
CA GLU A 53 13.81 -4.70 -13.50
C GLU A 53 12.78 -5.78 -13.82
N VAL A 54 12.67 -6.81 -12.97
CA VAL A 54 11.66 -7.86 -13.08
C VAL A 54 10.47 -7.53 -12.18
N ARG A 55 9.25 -7.72 -12.70
CA ARG A 55 8.00 -7.51 -11.97
C ARG A 55 7.32 -8.83 -11.69
N LEU A 56 7.15 -9.16 -10.41
CA LEU A 56 6.53 -10.39 -9.96
C LEU A 56 5.14 -10.09 -9.38
N PRO A 57 4.04 -10.60 -9.98
CA PRO A 57 2.73 -10.52 -9.37
C PRO A 57 2.62 -11.55 -8.23
N ILE A 58 2.22 -11.08 -7.05
CA ILE A 58 2.04 -11.92 -5.85
C ILE A 58 0.69 -11.62 -5.21
N VAL A 59 0.18 -12.58 -4.44
CA VAL A 59 -1.01 -12.44 -3.60
C VAL A 59 -0.71 -13.04 -2.23
N ALA A 60 -1.19 -12.41 -1.17
CA ALA A 60 -1.01 -12.86 0.20
C ALA A 60 -2.36 -13.20 0.83
N PHE A 61 -2.36 -14.19 1.72
CA PHE A 61 -3.53 -14.63 2.47
C PHE A 61 -3.16 -14.76 3.96
N ASP A 62 -4.12 -14.48 4.83
CA ASP A 62 -3.98 -14.67 6.27
C ASP A 62 -4.12 -16.15 6.68
N ASP A 63 -3.99 -16.42 7.99
CA ASP A 63 -4.11 -17.78 8.57
C ASP A 63 -5.50 -18.42 8.33
N TYR A 64 -6.52 -17.63 7.99
CA TYR A 64 -7.88 -18.07 7.71
C TYR A 64 -8.16 -18.20 6.20
N GLY A 65 -7.17 -17.87 5.34
CA GLY A 65 -7.28 -17.91 3.88
C GLY A 65 -7.93 -16.67 3.26
N TYR A 66 -8.14 -15.59 4.01
CA TYR A 66 -8.63 -14.33 3.47
C TYR A 66 -7.50 -13.52 2.84
N PHE A 67 -7.81 -12.78 1.78
CA PHE A 67 -6.85 -11.88 1.16
C PHE A 67 -6.32 -10.88 2.17
N ASP A 68 -4.99 -10.76 2.27
CA ASP A 68 -4.33 -9.81 3.15
C ASP A 68 -3.92 -8.54 2.39
N PRO A 69 -4.59 -7.39 2.62
CA PRO A 69 -4.25 -6.13 1.97
C PRO A 69 -3.07 -5.40 2.63
N THR A 70 -2.50 -5.94 3.71
CA THR A 70 -1.48 -5.28 4.53
C THR A 70 -0.05 -5.68 4.19
N LEU A 71 0.16 -6.42 3.08
CA LEU A 71 1.47 -6.86 2.64
C LEU A 71 2.46 -5.69 2.45
N GLU A 72 3.56 -5.72 3.19
CA GLU A 72 4.63 -4.73 3.13
C GLU A 72 5.90 -5.29 2.49
N LEU A 73 6.84 -4.41 2.14
CA LEU A 73 8.11 -4.79 1.49
C LEU A 73 8.92 -5.80 2.32
N ASN A 74 8.86 -5.67 3.65
CA ASN A 74 9.64 -6.48 4.58
C ASN A 74 9.10 -7.92 4.72
N ASP A 75 7.88 -8.17 4.23
CA ASP A 75 7.23 -9.48 4.28
C ASP A 75 7.60 -10.36 3.09
N VAL A 76 8.30 -9.81 2.09
CA VAL A 76 8.61 -10.48 0.83
C VAL A 76 10.09 -10.82 0.74
N LEU A 77 10.39 -12.10 0.61
CA LEU A 77 11.71 -12.63 0.32
C LEU A 77 11.72 -13.26 -1.08
N VAL A 78 12.53 -12.71 -1.97
CA VAL A 78 12.77 -13.29 -3.30
C VAL A 78 14.12 -13.99 -3.28
N ILE A 79 14.15 -15.26 -3.67
CA ILE A 79 15.37 -16.05 -3.81
C ILE A 79 15.43 -16.55 -5.24
N GLU A 80 16.55 -16.32 -5.90
CA GLU A 80 16.85 -16.82 -7.23
C GLU A 80 18.19 -17.56 -7.18
N ASP A 81 18.20 -18.82 -7.61
CA ASP A 81 19.38 -19.69 -7.58
C ASP A 81 20.08 -19.77 -6.21
N GLY A 82 19.29 -19.69 -5.13
CA GLY A 82 19.79 -19.72 -3.76
C GLY A 82 20.37 -18.40 -3.27
N VAL A 83 20.31 -17.33 -4.08
CA VAL A 83 20.75 -15.98 -3.72
C VAL A 83 19.54 -15.11 -3.42
N GLN A 84 19.57 -14.41 -2.27
CA GLN A 84 18.55 -13.44 -1.92
C GLN A 84 18.63 -12.23 -2.85
N GLN A 85 17.49 -11.91 -3.46
CA GLN A 85 17.35 -10.77 -4.36
C GLN A 85 16.82 -9.54 -3.61
N GLU A 86 17.24 -8.36 -4.06
CA GLU A 86 16.78 -7.09 -3.49
C GLU A 86 15.42 -6.70 -4.08
N VAL A 87 14.40 -6.57 -3.22
CA VAL A 87 13.09 -6.07 -3.62
C VAL A 87 13.09 -4.55 -3.47
N ARG A 88 12.95 -3.82 -4.57
CA ARG A 88 13.02 -2.34 -4.59
C ARG A 88 11.71 -1.68 -4.17
N SER A 89 10.58 -2.28 -4.50
CA SER A 89 9.26 -1.72 -4.19
C SER A 89 8.17 -2.77 -4.28
N ILE A 90 7.09 -2.56 -3.54
CA ILE A 90 5.81 -3.24 -3.71
C ILE A 90 4.78 -2.21 -4.15
N ARG A 91 3.89 -2.62 -5.05
CA ARG A 91 2.78 -1.79 -5.52
C ARG A 91 1.48 -2.55 -5.42
N HIS A 92 0.55 -1.99 -4.65
CA HIS A 92 -0.85 -2.43 -4.66
C HIS A 92 -1.53 -1.91 -5.93
N ILE A 93 -1.94 -2.83 -6.80
CA ILE A 93 -2.63 -2.49 -8.04
C ILE A 93 -4.12 -2.79 -7.84
N PRO A 94 -5.00 -1.77 -7.85
CA PRO A 94 -6.43 -2.02 -7.79
C PRO A 94 -6.87 -2.78 -9.05
N ALA A 95 -7.60 -3.87 -8.86
CA ALA A 95 -8.17 -4.66 -9.95
C ALA A 95 -9.69 -4.48 -9.98
N SER A 96 -10.21 -4.11 -11.15
CA SER A 96 -11.65 -4.10 -11.41
C SER A 96 -12.03 -5.41 -12.09
N VAL A 97 -12.82 -6.24 -11.40
CA VAL A 97 -13.28 -7.53 -11.93
C VAL A 97 -14.73 -7.40 -12.38
N LEU A 98 -14.98 -7.66 -13.66
CA LEU A 98 -16.33 -7.72 -14.24
C LEU A 98 -16.73 -9.18 -14.47
N PHE A 99 -17.76 -9.63 -13.77
CA PHE A 99 -18.38 -10.92 -14.03
C PHE A 99 -19.53 -10.75 -15.03
N VAL A 100 -19.39 -11.37 -16.21
CA VAL A 100 -20.48 -11.48 -17.20
C VAL A 100 -21.03 -12.89 -17.15
N LEU A 101 -22.28 -13.01 -16.72
CA LEU A 101 -22.93 -14.29 -16.49
C LEU A 101 -24.10 -14.43 -17.44
N ASP A 102 -24.07 -15.48 -18.26
CA ASP A 102 -25.19 -15.81 -19.13
C ASP A 102 -26.29 -16.53 -18.32
N VAL A 103 -27.49 -15.97 -18.38
CA VAL A 103 -28.69 -16.45 -17.66
C VAL A 103 -29.75 -16.99 -18.61
N ASP A 104 -29.49 -17.05 -19.92
CA ASP A 104 -30.46 -17.59 -20.87
C ASP A 104 -30.74 -19.08 -20.59
N SER A 105 -31.99 -19.48 -20.81
CA SER A 105 -32.54 -20.79 -20.47
C SER A 105 -32.93 -21.64 -21.68
N GLN A 106 -32.65 -21.17 -22.89
CA GLN A 106 -33.09 -21.83 -24.14
C GLN A 106 -32.44 -23.21 -24.38
N ILE A 107 -31.31 -23.53 -23.73
CA ILE A 107 -30.67 -24.85 -23.79
C ILE A 107 -30.64 -25.45 -22.38
N THR A 108 -31.75 -26.10 -22.00
CA THR A 108 -31.98 -26.67 -20.65
C THR A 108 -31.01 -27.81 -20.28
N ILE A 109 -30.30 -28.38 -21.25
CA ILE A 109 -29.40 -29.53 -21.05
C ILE A 109 -28.04 -29.09 -20.47
N GLY A 110 -27.67 -27.81 -20.56
CA GLY A 110 -26.34 -27.34 -20.10
C GLY A 110 -26.30 -25.98 -19.38
N LYS A 111 -27.34 -25.15 -19.50
CA LYS A 111 -27.41 -23.84 -18.81
C LYS A 111 -28.67 -23.78 -17.96
N ARG A 112 -28.48 -23.64 -16.65
CA ARG A 112 -29.55 -23.43 -15.66
C ARG A 112 -29.26 -22.14 -14.92
N THR A 113 -30.24 -21.23 -14.93
CA THR A 113 -30.15 -19.95 -14.22
C THR A 113 -29.86 -20.14 -12.72
N GLU A 114 -30.39 -21.19 -12.10
CA GLU A 114 -30.11 -21.53 -10.69
C GLU A 114 -28.62 -21.84 -10.46
N THR A 115 -27.99 -22.60 -11.36
CA THR A 115 -26.55 -22.93 -11.28
C THR A 115 -25.71 -21.68 -11.50
N THR A 116 -26.02 -20.88 -12.52
CA THR A 116 -25.34 -19.59 -12.76
C THR A 116 -25.46 -18.68 -11.53
N ARG A 117 -26.66 -18.58 -10.93
CA ARG A 117 -26.89 -17.80 -9.71
C ARG A 117 -26.11 -18.34 -8.52
N ALA A 118 -26.07 -19.65 -8.32
CA ALA A 118 -25.35 -20.27 -7.21
C ALA A 118 -23.83 -20.02 -7.32
N ILE A 119 -23.28 -20.11 -8.54
CA ILE A 119 -21.87 -19.77 -8.80
C ILE A 119 -21.63 -18.29 -8.55
N ALA A 120 -22.50 -17.40 -9.04
CA ALA A 120 -22.39 -15.97 -8.82
C ALA A 120 -22.32 -15.63 -7.32
N LEU A 121 -23.18 -16.23 -6.50
CA LEU A 121 -23.20 -16.01 -5.06
C LEU A 121 -21.92 -16.50 -4.38
N ARG A 122 -21.33 -17.61 -4.84
CA ARG A 122 -20.05 -18.12 -4.32
C ARG A 122 -18.85 -17.26 -4.71
N LEU A 123 -18.91 -16.53 -5.82
CA LEU A 123 -17.85 -15.62 -6.24
C LEU A 123 -17.87 -14.28 -5.47
N LEU A 124 -18.99 -13.97 -4.79
CA LEU A 124 -19.18 -12.73 -4.03
C LEU A 124 -18.97 -12.90 -2.52
N SER A 125 -18.88 -14.13 -2.03
CA SER A 125 -18.73 -14.50 -0.61
C SER A 125 -17.31 -14.91 -0.29
#